data_AF-A0A6G2DFG4-F1
#
_entry.id   AF-A0A6G2DFG4-F1
#
_cell.length_a   1.000
_cell.length_b   1.000
_cell.length_c   1.000
_cell.angle_alpha   90.00
_cell.angle_beta   90.00
_cell.angle_gamma   90.00
#
_symmetry.space_group_name_H-M   'P 1'
#
loop_
_entity.id
_entity.type
_entity.pdbx_description
1 polymer ?
#
loop_
_entity_poly.entity_id
_entity_poly.type
_entity_poly.pdbx_seq_one_letter_code
_entity_poly.pdbx_strand_id
1 'polypeptide(L)' 'MQNQTLMQYFEWYLPHDGQHWTRLAENAPHLAHLGISHVWMPPAFKA' A
#
# COMPACT_ATOMS: atom_id res chain seq x y z
N MET A 1 6.38 -23.89 0.61
CA MET A 1 5.43 -22.90 1.15
C MET A 1 6.08 -21.53 1.07
N GLN A 2 5.35 -20.49 0.68
CA GLN A 2 5.90 -19.13 0.62
C GLN A 2 5.43 -18.36 1.87
N ASN A 3 6.38 -17.71 2.56
CA ASN A 3 6.06 -16.89 3.72
C ASN A 3 5.17 -15.72 3.30
N GLN A 4 4.20 -15.39 4.15
CA GLN A 4 3.31 -14.25 3.96
C GLN A 4 3.91 -13.01 4.61
N THR A 5 3.90 -11.88 3.91
CA THR A 5 4.43 -10.60 4.41
C THR A 5 3.39 -9.51 4.20
N LEU A 6 3.00 -8.85 5.30
CA LEU A 6 2.08 -7.72 5.32
C LEU A 6 2.87 -6.41 5.40
N MET A 7 2.46 -5.40 4.63
CA MET A 7 3.00 -4.04 4.70
C MET A 7 1.91 -3.03 5.02
N GLN A 8 2.12 -2.18 6.03
CA GLN A 8 1.34 -0.95 6.20
C GLN A 8 1.77 0.02 5.10
N TYR A 9 0.84 0.41 4.23
CA TYR A 9 1.16 1.22 3.05
C TYR A 9 0.69 2.67 3.20
N PHE A 10 0.87 3.24 4.39
CA PHE A 10 0.64 4.65 4.63
C PHE A 10 1.48 5.13 5.80
N GLU A 11 1.74 6.42 5.83
CA GLU A 11 2.40 7.11 6.93
C GLU A 11 1.69 8.43 7.20
N TRP A 12 2.05 9.09 8.29
CA TRP A 12 1.29 10.21 8.84
C TRP A 12 1.31 11.46 7.96
N TYR A 13 2.42 11.75 7.30
CA TYR A 13 2.68 12.97 6.54
C TYR A 13 2.53 12.79 5.02
N LEU A 14 1.70 11.83 4.61
CA LEU A 14 1.42 11.60 3.19
C LEU A 14 0.88 12.89 2.55
N PRO A 15 1.28 13.20 1.30
CA PRO A 15 0.71 14.32 0.58
C PRO A 15 -0.81 14.21 0.49
N HIS A 16 -1.52 15.28 0.84
CA HIS A 16 -2.96 15.40 0.66
C HIS A 16 -3.30 15.77 -0.79
N ASP A 17 -2.85 14.96 -1.74
CA ASP A 17 -2.99 15.18 -3.19
C ASP A 17 -3.99 14.23 -3.86
N GLY A 18 -4.57 13.29 -3.11
CA GLY A 18 -5.50 12.29 -3.62
C GLY A 18 -4.86 11.17 -4.45
N GLN A 19 -3.53 11.18 -4.63
CA GLN A 19 -2.83 10.25 -5.52
C GLN A 19 -2.39 8.96 -4.82
N HIS A 20 -2.69 8.79 -3.53
CA HIS A 20 -2.22 7.64 -2.76
C HIS A 20 -2.64 6.28 -3.35
N TRP A 21 -3.90 6.16 -3.77
CA TRP A 21 -4.43 4.93 -4.38
C TRP A 21 -3.79 4.64 -5.74
N THR A 22 -3.56 5.67 -6.55
CA THR A 22 -2.85 5.57 -7.83
C THR A 22 -1.42 5.08 -7.62
N ARG A 23 -0.69 5.65 -6.66
CA ARG A 23 0.66 5.21 -6.30
C ARG A 23 0.70 3.76 -5.85
N LEU A 24 -0.28 3.30 -5.08
CA LEU A 24 -0.32 1.89 -4.69
C LEU A 24 -0.54 0.99 -5.92
N ALA A 25 -1.47 1.34 -6.81
CA ALA A 25 -1.72 0.57 -8.02
C ALA A 25 -0.47 0.45 -8.91
N GLU A 26 0.27 1.55 -9.06
CA GLU A 26 1.53 1.59 -9.82
C GLU A 26 2.65 0.78 -9.15
N ASN A 27 2.71 0.76 -7.82
CA ASN A 27 3.74 0.04 -7.06
C ASN A 27 3.43 -1.44 -6.83
N ALA A 28 2.18 -1.89 -7.02
CA ALA A 28 1.77 -3.27 -6.74
C ALA A 28 2.68 -4.34 -7.39
N PRO A 29 3.11 -4.22 -8.67
CA PRO A 29 4.04 -5.18 -9.27
C PRO A 29 5.42 -5.20 -8.57
N HIS A 30 5.91 -4.04 -8.15
CA HIS A 30 7.18 -3.93 -7.45
C HIS A 30 7.12 -4.56 -6.05
N LEU A 31 6.04 -4.32 -5.30
CA LEU A 31 5.83 -4.93 -3.98
C LEU A 31 5.72 -6.45 -4.06
N ALA A 32 5.01 -6.97 -5.06
CA ALA A 32 4.90 -8.40 -5.30
C ALA A 32 6.27 -9.03 -5.64
N HIS A 33 7.09 -8.34 -6.45
CA HIS A 33 8.45 -8.79 -6.76
C HIS A 33 9.35 -8.88 -5.52
N LEU A 34 9.17 -7.98 -4.54
CA LEU A 34 9.86 -8.00 -3.25
C LEU A 34 9.32 -9.05 -2.27
N GLY A 35 8.22 -9.74 -2.60
CA GLY A 35 7.61 -10.77 -1.76
C GLY A 35 6.60 -10.24 -0.73
N ILE A 36 6.15 -8.98 -0.86
CA ILE A 36 5.01 -8.47 -0.09
C ILE A 36 3.75 -9.14 -0.64
N SER A 37 3.01 -9.83 0.23
CA SER A 37 1.82 -10.59 -0.17
C SER A 37 0.51 -9.90 0.21
N HIS A 38 0.54 -9.00 1.19
CA HIS A 38 -0.63 -8.26 1.65
C HIS A 38 -0.29 -6.79 1.93
N VAL A 39 -1.26 -5.91 1.75
CA VAL A 39 -1.15 -4.48 2.06
C VAL A 39 -2.27 -4.05 3.00
N TRP A 40 -1.92 -3.37 4.09
CA TRP A 40 -2.85 -2.65 4.96
C TRP A 40 -2.96 -1.19 4.50
N MET A 41 -4.17 -0.82 4.11
CA MET A 41 -4.53 0.48 3.57
C MET A 41 -5.02 1.45 4.65
N PRO A 42 -4.90 2.78 4.45
CA PRO A 42 -5.53 3.75 5.34
C PRO A 42 -7.07 3.63 5.26
N PRO A 43 -7.82 4.18 6.25
CA PRO A 43 -9.27 4.25 6.19
C PRO A 43 -9.78 4.87 4.88
N ALA A 44 -10.68 4.17 4.18
CA ALA A 44 -11.12 4.51 2.82
C ALA A 44 -12.44 5.33 2.78
N PHE A 45 -12.84 5.92 3.91
CA PHE A 45 -14.11 6.63 4.07
C PHE A 45 -13.90 8.12 4.38
N LYS A 46 -14.95 8.93 4.18
CA LYS A 46 -14.96 10.32 4.65
C LYS A 46 -14.98 10.35 6.19
N ALA A 47 -14.24 11.30 6.76
CA ALA A 47 -14.28 11.61 8.19
C ALA A 47 -15.68 12.08 8.62
#